data_AF-A0AAD6F365-F1
#
_entry.id   AF-A0AAD6F365-F1
#
_cell.length_a   1.000
_cell.length_b   1.000
_cell.length_c   1.000
_cell.angle_alpha   90.00
_cell.angle_beta   90.00
_cell.angle_gamma   90.00
#
_symmetry.space_group_name_H-M   'P 1'
#
loop_
_entity.id
_entity.type
_entity.pdbx_description
1 polymer ?
#
loop_
_entity_poly.entity_id
_entity_poly.type
_entity_poly.pdbx_seq_one_letter_code
_entity_poly.pdbx_strand_id
1 'polypeptide(L)'
;MHMYMTSALSKNDMKAIGLQMALDLLAKKEKRDSITGLRTRTQPGRPEWAKKISEENKGKVHVFYCGSPALAKLIKAQCERFAFNFYKENF
;
A
#
# COMPACT_ATOMS: atom_id res chain seq x y z
N MET A 1 4.78 -7.58 3.70
CA MET A 1 3.38 -7.47 3.25
C MET A 1 2.91 -6.06 3.59
N HIS A 2 2.21 -5.37 2.69
CA HIS A 2 1.66 -4.04 2.93
C HIS A 2 0.16 -4.07 2.63
N MET A 3 -0.66 -3.70 3.62
CA MET A 3 -2.11 -3.60 3.44
C MET A 3 -2.51 -2.13 3.42
N TYR A 4 -3.45 -1.79 2.54
CA TYR A 4 -3.96 -0.43 2.37
C TYR A 4 -5.48 -0.42 2.36
N MET A 5 -6.08 0.44 3.17
CA MET A 5 -7.53 0.65 3.20
C MET A 5 -7.86 1.97 2.51
N THR A 6 -8.21 1.89 1.22
CA THR A 6 -8.42 3.07 0.36
C THR A 6 -9.68 3.87 0.67
N SER A 7 -10.64 3.25 1.38
CA SER A 7 -11.83 3.91 1.93
C SER A 7 -11.54 4.71 3.19
N ALA A 8 -10.43 4.42 3.89
CA ALA A 8 -10.03 5.17 5.07
C ALA A 8 -9.46 6.53 4.66
N LEU A 9 -9.87 7.57 5.38
CA LEU A 9 -9.37 8.92 5.20
C LEU A 9 -7.85 8.93 5.42
N SER A 10 -7.12 9.56 4.49
CA SER A 10 -5.67 9.68 4.60
C SER A 10 -5.32 10.61 5.77
N LYS A 11 -4.05 10.62 6.17
CA LYS A 11 -3.52 11.47 7.27
C LYS A 11 -3.80 12.98 7.12
N ASN A 12 -4.28 13.42 5.97
CA ASN A 12 -4.57 14.82 5.69
C ASN A 12 -6.01 15.24 6.03
N ASP A 13 -6.90 14.30 6.38
CA ASP A 13 -8.23 14.66 6.88
C ASP A 13 -8.18 14.83 8.41
N MET A 14 -8.26 16.09 8.87
CA MET A 14 -8.25 16.43 10.29
C MET A 14 -9.34 15.73 11.10
N LYS A 15 -10.45 15.30 10.48
CA LYS A 15 -11.53 14.59 11.19
C LYS A 15 -11.16 13.15 11.57
N ALA A 16 -10.23 12.53 10.85
CA ALA A 16 -9.84 11.14 11.06
C ALA A 16 -8.53 10.96 11.85
N ILE A 17 -7.82 12.05 12.13
CA ILE A 17 -6.48 11.99 12.73
C ILE A 17 -6.50 11.34 14.12
N GLY A 18 -7.52 11.63 14.94
CA GLY A 18 -7.66 11.06 16.28
C GLY A 18 -7.87 9.54 16.26
N LEU A 19 -8.74 9.05 15.37
CA LEU A 19 -8.97 7.62 15.20
C LEU A 19 -7.70 6.92 14.69
N GLN A 20 -7.00 7.51 13.71
CA GLN A 20 -5.77 6.95 13.20
C GLN A 20 -4.68 6.86 14.28
N MET A 21 -4.55 7.90 15.11
CA MET A 21 -3.62 7.89 16.24
C MET A 21 -3.98 6.82 17.27
N ALA A 22 -5.27 6.66 17.60
CA ALA A 22 -5.72 5.61 18.51
C ALA A 22 -5.40 4.20 17.98
N LEU A 23 -5.69 3.95 16.70
CA LEU A 23 -5.35 2.68 16.04
C LEU A 23 -3.84 2.44 16.02
N ASP A 24 -3.04 3.48 15.83
CA ASP A 24 -1.57 3.38 15.83
C ASP A 24 -1.01 3.06 17.22
N LEU A 25 -1.57 3.65 18.27
CA LEU A 25 -1.19 3.36 19.65
C LEU A 25 -1.56 1.93 20.04
N LEU A 26 -2.75 1.48 19.68
CA LEU A 26 -3.20 0.09 19.90
C LEU A 26 -2.29 -0.89 19.17
N ALA A 27 -2.01 -0.64 17.88
CA ALA A 27 -1.14 -1.51 17.10
C ALA A 27 0.29 -1.60 17.66
N LYS A 28 0.83 -0.49 18.18
CA LYS A 28 2.15 -0.47 18.82
C LYS A 28 2.17 -1.21 20.15
N LYS A 29 1.09 -1.13 20.93
CA LYS A 29 0.94 -1.82 22.22
C LYS A 29 0.75 -3.33 22.04
N GLU A 30 -0.15 -3.73 21.16
CA GLU A 30 -0.56 -5.12 20.98
C GLU A 30 0.30 -5.88 19.95
N LYS A 31 1.15 -5.16 19.19
CA LYS A 31 1.95 -5.69 18.07
C LYS A 31 1.08 -6.40 17.02
N ARG A 32 -0.17 -5.99 16.91
CA ARG A 32 -1.18 -6.50 15.98
C ARG A 32 -2.07 -5.36 15.53
N ASP A 33 -2.52 -5.44 14.29
CA ASP A 33 -3.48 -4.52 13.71
C ASP A 33 -4.88 -4.81 14.27
N SER A 34 -5.50 -3.83 14.93
CA SER A 34 -6.81 -4.04 15.59
C SER A 34 -7.99 -4.21 14.61
N ILE A 35 -7.80 -3.91 13.32
CA ILE A 35 -8.85 -4.08 12.29
C ILE A 35 -8.84 -5.51 11.76
N THR A 36 -7.64 -6.05 11.50
CA THR A 36 -7.45 -7.33 10.79
C THR A 36 -6.92 -8.46 11.68
N GLY A 37 -6.41 -8.15 12.87
CA GLY A 37 -5.75 -9.09 13.77
C GLY A 37 -4.35 -9.54 13.33
N LEU A 38 -3.87 -9.07 12.17
CA LEU A 38 -2.57 -9.43 11.61
C LEU A 38 -1.42 -8.67 12.27
N ARG A 39 -0.19 -9.22 12.20
CA ARG A 39 1.01 -8.46 12.58
C ARG A 39 1.31 -7.32 11.60
N THR A 40 0.88 -7.45 10.35
CA THR A 40 1.01 -6.41 9.33
C THR A 40 0.02 -5.29 9.63
N ARG A 41 0.51 -4.06 9.75
CA ARG A 41 -0.33 -2.87 9.96
C ARG A 41 -1.04 -2.45 8.66
N THR A 42 -2.33 -2.17 8.77
CA THR A 42 -3.14 -1.56 7.70
C THR A 42 -2.82 -0.07 7.60
N GLN A 43 -2.47 0.37 6.39
CA GLN A 43 -2.21 1.78 6.10
C GLN A 43 -3.49 2.44 5.55
N PRO A 44 -3.93 3.59 6.10
CA PRO A 44 -5.07 4.30 5.54
C PRO A 44 -4.73 4.95 4.20
N GLY A 45 -5.71 5.04 3.31
CA GLY A 45 -5.60 5.74 2.03
C GLY A 45 -4.97 4.91 0.90
N ARG A 46 -4.72 5.58 -0.23
CA ARG A 46 -4.14 4.96 -1.43
C ARG A 46 -2.61 4.86 -1.32
N PRO A 47 -1.99 3.78 -1.82
CA PRO A 47 -0.54 3.67 -1.82
C PRO A 47 0.11 4.72 -2.72
N GLU A 48 1.24 5.27 -2.28
CA GLU A 48 2.14 6.05 -3.12
C GLU A 48 3.00 5.10 -3.97
N TRP A 49 2.45 4.60 -5.07
CA TRP A 49 3.10 3.59 -5.91
C TRP A 49 4.48 3.99 -6.41
N ALA A 50 4.68 5.26 -6.78
CA ALA A 50 5.98 5.76 -7.24
C ALA A 50 7.07 5.55 -6.18
N LYS A 51 6.80 5.98 -4.95
CA LYS A 51 7.72 5.80 -3.82
C LYS A 51 7.91 4.31 -3.52
N LYS A 52 6.82 3.56 -3.42
CA LYS A 52 6.89 2.16 -3.04
C LYS A 52 7.66 1.30 -4.03
N ILE A 53 7.50 1.54 -5.32
CA ILE A 53 8.22 0.82 -6.38
C ILE A 53 9.70 1.22 -6.36
N SER A 54 10.02 2.51 -6.18
CA SER A 54 11.41 2.98 -6.12
C SER A 54 12.23 2.35 -4.98
N GLU A 55 11.60 2.11 -3.82
CA GLU A 55 12.24 1.50 -2.64
C GLU A 55 12.62 0.02 -2.86
N GLU A 56 12.03 -0.65 -3.86
CA GLU A 56 12.29 -2.05 -4.15
C GLU A 56 13.35 -2.26 -5.23
N ASN A 57 14.11 -1.22 -5.61
CA ASN A 57 15.19 -1.31 -6.60
C ASN A 57 16.38 -2.14 -6.07
N LYS A 58 16.24 -3.46 -6.10
CA LYS A 58 17.17 -4.45 -5.57
C LYS A 58 17.74 -5.34 -6.69
N GLY A 59 17.89 -4.79 -7.90
CA GLY A 59 18.36 -5.50 -9.10
C GLY A 59 17.23 -5.76 -10.10
N LYS A 60 17.13 -6.99 -10.60
CA LYS A 60 16.06 -7.38 -11.55
C LYS A 60 14.75 -7.61 -10.80
N VAL A 61 13.84 -6.65 -10.92
CA VAL A 61 12.53 -6.69 -10.25
C VAL A 61 11.44 -7.07 -11.27
N HIS A 62 10.60 -8.03 -10.87
CA HIS A 62 9.39 -8.41 -11.59
C HIS A 62 8.18 -8.03 -10.72
N VAL A 63 7.24 -7.30 -11.31
CA VAL A 63 6.01 -6.83 -10.66
C VAL A 63 4.84 -7.53 -11.30
N PHE A 64 4.08 -8.23 -10.46
CA PHE A 64 2.89 -8.97 -10.85
C PHE A 64 1.65 -8.27 -10.28
N TYR A 65 0.61 -8.08 -11.09
CA TYR A 65 -0.59 -7.35 -10.68
C TYR A 65 -1.87 -8.04 -11.13
N CYS A 66 -2.76 -8.29 -10.16
CA CYS A 66 -4.14 -8.74 -10.38
C CYS A 66 -5.10 -7.73 -9.74
N GLY A 67 -6.07 -7.22 -10.50
CA GLY A 67 -7.05 -6.24 -10.03
C GLY A 67 -7.55 -5.30 -11.11
N SER A 68 -8.04 -4.12 -10.70
CA SER A 68 -8.68 -3.15 -11.60
C SER A 68 -7.74 -2.68 -12.74
N PRO A 69 -8.22 -2.57 -13.99
CA PRO A 69 -7.40 -2.12 -15.12
C PRO A 69 -6.83 -0.70 -14.96
N ALA A 70 -7.56 0.19 -14.29
CA ALA A 70 -7.12 1.56 -14.05
C ALA A 70 -5.84 1.60 -13.19
N LEU A 71 -5.80 0.80 -12.12
CA LEU A 71 -4.63 0.72 -11.26
C LEU A 71 -3.47 -0.04 -11.93
N ALA A 72 -3.77 -1.06 -12.75
CA ALA A 72 -2.74 -1.74 -13.56
C ALA A 72 -1.96 -0.74 -14.44
N LYS A 73 -2.65 0.17 -15.12
CA LYS A 73 -2.03 1.22 -15.95
C LYS A 73 -1.10 2.12 -15.13
N LEU A 74 -1.53 2.53 -13.95
CA LEU A 74 -0.73 3.39 -13.07
C LEU A 74 0.53 2.67 -12.59
N ILE A 75 0.41 1.42 -12.14
CA ILE A 75 1.56 0.62 -11.67
C ILE A 75 2.53 0.35 -12.83
N LYS A 76 2.03 0.00 -14.02
CA LYS A 76 2.85 -0.22 -15.22
C LYS A 76 3.69 1.02 -15.56
N ALA A 77 3.09 2.21 -15.56
CA ALA A 77 3.79 3.45 -15.83
C ALA A 77 4.92 3.72 -14.82
N GLN A 78 4.72 3.39 -13.54
CA GLN A 78 5.79 3.49 -12.54
C GLN A 78 6.88 2.43 -12.78
N CYS A 79 6.52 1.20 -13.12
CA CYS A 79 7.49 0.14 -13.43
C CYS A 79 8.38 0.51 -14.63
N GLU A 80 7.80 1.06 -15.69
CA GLU A 80 8.53 1.55 -16.87
C GLU A 80 9.56 2.62 -16.49
N ARG A 81 9.21 3.53 -15.58
CA ARG A 81 10.13 4.57 -15.08
C ARG A 81 11.35 4.02 -14.34
N PHE A 82 11.21 2.87 -13.67
CA PHE A 82 12.30 2.21 -12.93
C PHE A 82 12.88 0.99 -13.66
N ALA A 83 12.52 0.79 -14.93
CA ALA A 83 12.94 -0.36 -15.74
C ALA A 83 12.61 -1.74 -15.11
N PHE A 84 11.47 -1.84 -14.44
CA PHE A 84 10.98 -3.10 -13.87
C PHE A 84 10.08 -3.84 -14.85
N ASN A 85 10.15 -5.17 -14.83
CA ASN A 85 9.28 -6.01 -15.66
C ASN A 85 7.88 -6.08 -15.03
N PHE A 86 6.84 -5.74 -15.79
CA PHE A 86 5.46 -5.74 -15.31
C PHE A 86 4.60 -6.80 -16.02
N TYR A 87 3.83 -7.56 -15.24
CA TYR A 87 2.92 -8.60 -15.72
C TYR A 87 1.52 -8.39 -15.14
N LYS A 88 0.54 -8.29 -16.03
CA LYS A 88 -0.89 -8.24 -15.66
C LYS A 88 -1.42 -9.66 -15.65
N GLU A 89 -1.79 -10.13 -14.46
CA GLU A 89 -2.31 -11.47 -14.25
C GLU A 89 -3.82 -11.43 -14.02
N ASN A 90 -4.49 -12.54 -14.32
CA ASN A 90 -5.89 -12.75 -13.97
C ASN A 90 -5.95 -14.12 -13.30
N PHE A 91 -6.17 -14.11 -11.99
CA PHE A 91 -6.32 -15.31 -11.16
C PHE A 91 -7.76 -15.45 -10.70
#